data_AF-A0A081P1X9-F1
#
_entry.id   AF-A0A081P1X9-F1
#
_cell.length_a   1.000
_cell.length_b   1.000
_cell.length_c   1.000
_cell.angle_alpha   90.00
_cell.angle_beta   90.00
_cell.angle_gamma   90.00
#
_symmetry.space_group_name_H-M   'P 1'
#
loop_
_entity.id
_entity.type
_entity.pdbx_description
1 polymer ?
#
loop_
_entity_poly.entity_id
_entity_poly.type
_entity_poly.pdbx_seq_one_letter_code
_entity_poly.pdbx_strand_id
1 'polypeptide(L)'
;MSKQFPTYHCDMTIEEIGAEGNRYIASEWRALYESMYVQLTAAFLEIEDAAYGLFLDQLMPVVFERMEEAGFEVTETLEEDDFVIGKNLIFRNSLEKWGPEDNRSRVFWNVVRNKQGQPLGTLLTDIPHSHLKFDIPSAPVFYTIRESVKEQIIQGIRQLKE
;
A
#
# COMPACT_ATOMS: atom_id res chain seq x y z
N MET A 1 -19.14 11.56 -10.58
CA MET A 1 -18.99 11.82 -9.14
C MET A 1 -17.69 12.59 -8.95
N SER A 2 -17.63 13.60 -8.07
CA SER A 2 -16.37 14.29 -7.77
C SER A 2 -15.45 13.34 -7.02
N LYS A 3 -14.23 13.15 -7.52
CA LYS A 3 -13.19 12.32 -6.87
C LYS A 3 -12.95 12.86 -5.45
N GLN A 4 -13.20 12.05 -4.43
CA GLN A 4 -13.05 12.48 -3.03
C GLN A 4 -11.69 12.02 -2.50
N PHE A 5 -10.72 12.92 -2.53
CA PHE A 5 -9.38 12.67 -2.01
C PHE A 5 -9.37 12.38 -0.49
N PRO A 6 -8.35 11.65 0.02
CA PRO A 6 -8.20 11.48 1.45
C PRO A 6 -7.79 12.81 2.10
N THR A 7 -8.33 13.09 3.28
CA THR A 7 -8.08 14.31 4.05
C THR A 7 -7.42 13.94 5.37
N TYR A 8 -6.13 14.24 5.48
CA TYR A 8 -5.35 13.97 6.68
C TYR A 8 -5.13 15.24 7.51
N HIS A 9 -5.06 15.09 8.83
CA HIS A 9 -4.71 16.14 9.78
C HIS A 9 -3.49 15.72 10.59
N CYS A 10 -2.62 16.66 10.95
CA CYS A 10 -1.31 16.34 11.55
C CYS A 10 -1.37 15.77 12.98
N ASP A 11 -2.55 15.76 13.60
CA ASP A 11 -2.84 15.20 14.92
C ASP A 11 -3.50 13.82 14.86
N MET A 12 -3.71 13.25 13.67
CA MET A 12 -4.31 11.93 13.52
C MET A 12 -3.42 10.81 14.12
N THR A 13 -4.06 9.80 14.70
CA THR A 13 -3.40 8.55 15.09
C THR A 13 -3.12 7.66 13.88
N ILE A 14 -2.28 6.63 14.05
CA ILE A 14 -2.02 5.66 12.97
C ILE A 14 -3.32 4.98 12.51
N GLU A 15 -4.23 4.68 13.42
CA GLU A 15 -5.52 4.05 13.13
C GLU A 15 -6.45 4.98 12.32
N GLU A 16 -6.49 6.27 12.64
CA GLU A 16 -7.26 7.28 11.89
C GLU A 16 -6.70 7.47 10.47
N ILE A 17 -5.38 7.50 10.34
CA ILE A 17 -4.67 7.55 9.05
C ILE A 17 -5.02 6.33 8.19
N GLY A 18 -4.97 5.12 8.78
CA GLY A 18 -5.33 3.89 8.08
C GLY A 18 -6.80 3.87 7.64
N ALA A 19 -7.71 4.31 8.50
CA ALA A 19 -9.14 4.39 8.20
C ALA A 19 -9.44 5.36 7.05
N GLU A 20 -8.84 6.55 7.05
CA GLU A 20 -9.04 7.54 5.99
C GLU A 20 -8.44 7.08 4.64
N GLY A 21 -7.28 6.43 4.68
CA GLY A 21 -6.69 5.80 3.50
C GLY A 21 -7.57 4.70 2.91
N ASN A 22 -8.09 3.82 3.76
CA ASN A 22 -9.04 2.78 3.35
C ASN A 22 -10.32 3.36 2.74
N ARG A 23 -10.85 4.46 3.29
CA ARG A 23 -12.02 5.16 2.73
C ARG A 23 -11.76 5.57 1.29
N TYR A 24 -10.62 6.20 1.02
CA TYR A 24 -10.23 6.58 -0.35
C TYR A 24 -10.03 5.36 -1.25
N ILE A 25 -9.23 4.38 -0.82
CA ILE A 25 -8.93 3.18 -1.62
C ILE A 25 -10.23 2.47 -1.99
N ALA A 26 -11.12 2.22 -1.03
CA ALA A 26 -12.41 1.56 -1.25
C ALA A 26 -13.29 2.30 -2.28
N SER A 27 -13.22 3.64 -2.34
CA SER A 27 -13.98 4.44 -3.29
C SER A 27 -13.40 4.49 -4.70
N GLU A 28 -12.08 4.34 -4.86
CA GLU A 28 -11.40 4.60 -6.14
C GLU A 28 -10.83 3.35 -6.83
N TRP A 29 -10.41 2.33 -6.06
CA TRP A 29 -9.63 1.20 -6.60
C TRP A 29 -10.34 0.49 -7.75
N ARG A 30 -11.66 0.28 -7.65
CA ARG A 30 -12.43 -0.52 -8.60
C ARG A 30 -12.57 0.20 -9.94
N ALA A 31 -12.93 1.48 -9.91
CA ALA A 31 -13.07 2.29 -11.12
C ALA A 31 -11.72 2.42 -11.84
N LEU A 32 -10.64 2.62 -11.08
CA LEU A 32 -9.28 2.66 -11.63
C LEU A 32 -8.90 1.32 -12.26
N TYR A 33 -9.08 0.21 -11.53
CA TYR A 33 -8.80 -1.14 -12.01
C TYR A 33 -9.54 -1.45 -13.31
N GLU A 34 -10.85 -1.18 -13.37
CA GLU A 34 -11.67 -1.40 -14.57
C GLU A 34 -11.21 -0.53 -15.75
N SER A 35 -10.83 0.73 -15.50
CA SER A 35 -10.35 1.63 -16.55
C SER A 35 -9.01 1.19 -17.15
N MET A 36 -8.17 0.51 -16.38
CA MET A 36 -6.84 0.06 -16.79
C MET A 36 -6.79 -1.42 -17.16
N TYR A 37 -7.87 -2.18 -16.95
CA TYR A 37 -7.87 -3.63 -16.98
C TYR A 37 -7.28 -4.21 -18.28
N VAL A 38 -7.68 -3.69 -19.43
CA VAL A 38 -7.19 -4.16 -20.74
C VAL A 38 -5.68 -3.92 -20.89
N GLN A 39 -5.21 -2.73 -20.52
CA GLN A 39 -3.79 -2.38 -20.59
C GLN A 39 -2.96 -3.24 -19.65
N LEU A 40 -3.42 -3.42 -18.40
CA LEU A 40 -2.69 -4.16 -17.39
C LEU A 40 -2.69 -5.67 -17.66
N THR A 41 -3.78 -6.20 -18.23
CA THR A 41 -3.82 -7.59 -18.69
C THR A 41 -2.81 -7.84 -19.81
N ALA A 42 -2.68 -6.90 -20.75
CA ALA A 42 -1.65 -6.99 -21.80
C ALA A 42 -0.23 -6.86 -21.20
N ALA A 43 -0.02 -5.90 -20.30
CA ALA A 43 1.27 -5.72 -19.63
C ALA A 43 1.68 -6.97 -18.83
N PHE A 44 0.75 -7.62 -18.13
CA PHE A 44 1.04 -8.84 -17.37
C PHE A 44 1.56 -9.99 -18.25
N LEU A 45 1.16 -10.06 -19.52
CA LEU A 45 1.72 -11.05 -20.45
C LEU A 45 3.18 -10.77 -20.83
N GLU A 46 3.65 -9.54 -20.64
CA GLU A 46 5.01 -9.10 -21.01
C GLU A 46 5.94 -8.97 -19.81
N ILE A 47 5.42 -8.45 -18.69
CA ILE A 47 6.21 -8.10 -17.49
C ILE A 47 5.72 -8.78 -16.22
N GLU A 48 4.78 -9.73 -16.33
CA GLU A 48 4.25 -10.53 -15.23
C GLU A 48 3.81 -9.66 -14.04
N ASP A 49 4.22 -10.00 -12.83
CA ASP A 49 3.81 -9.33 -11.58
C ASP A 49 4.19 -7.84 -11.54
N ALA A 50 5.15 -7.38 -12.34
CA ALA A 50 5.48 -5.97 -12.41
C ALA A 50 4.32 -5.10 -12.93
N ALA A 51 3.35 -5.70 -13.64
CA ALA A 51 2.12 -5.01 -14.05
C ALA A 51 1.28 -4.52 -12.86
N TYR A 52 1.34 -5.19 -11.70
CA TYR A 52 0.67 -4.71 -10.49
C TYR A 52 1.26 -3.38 -9.99
N GLY A 53 2.56 -3.17 -10.19
CA GLY A 53 3.23 -1.89 -9.92
C GLY A 53 2.58 -0.74 -10.68
N LEU A 54 2.25 -0.94 -11.97
CA LEU A 54 1.61 0.09 -12.80
C LEU A 54 0.24 0.52 -12.27
N PHE A 55 -0.55 -0.42 -11.74
CA PHE A 55 -1.81 -0.10 -11.07
C PHE A 55 -1.59 0.70 -9.78
N LEU A 56 -0.65 0.24 -8.95
CA LEU A 56 -0.34 0.87 -7.66
C LEU A 56 0.26 2.25 -7.82
N ASP A 57 1.03 2.50 -8.89
CA ASP A 57 1.55 3.80 -9.29
C ASP A 57 0.46 4.80 -9.66
N GLN A 58 -0.76 4.35 -9.96
CA GLN A 58 -1.92 5.23 -10.18
C GLN A 58 -2.78 5.40 -8.93
N LEU A 59 -2.84 4.39 -8.06
CA LEU A 59 -3.71 4.39 -6.88
C LEU A 59 -3.06 5.08 -5.67
N MET A 60 -1.83 4.67 -5.34
CA MET A 60 -1.20 4.94 -4.05
C MET A 60 -0.56 6.32 -3.89
N PRO A 61 0.00 6.99 -4.93
CA PRO A 61 0.64 8.28 -4.75
C PRO A 61 -0.27 9.33 -4.09
N VAL A 62 -1.56 9.33 -4.46
CA VAL A 62 -2.56 10.26 -3.88
C VAL A 62 -2.70 10.07 -2.37
N VAL A 63 -2.59 8.84 -1.86
CA VAL A 63 -2.65 8.60 -0.40
C VAL A 63 -1.43 9.21 0.26
N PHE A 64 -0.24 8.81 -0.20
CA PHE A 64 1.01 9.21 0.43
C PHE A 64 1.28 10.71 0.31
N GLU A 65 0.98 11.32 -0.83
CA GLU A 65 1.11 12.77 -1.05
C GLU A 65 0.25 13.57 -0.08
N ARG A 66 -1.00 13.13 0.16
CA ARG A 66 -1.88 13.81 1.11
C ARG A 66 -1.40 13.64 2.56
N MET A 67 -0.78 12.52 2.90
CA MET A 67 -0.13 12.33 4.21
C MET A 67 1.08 13.27 4.35
N GLU A 68 1.93 13.34 3.32
CA GLU A 68 3.09 14.25 3.24
C GLU A 68 2.66 15.73 3.35
N GLU A 69 1.57 16.13 2.66
CA GLU A 69 0.99 17.48 2.74
C GLU A 69 0.44 17.82 4.14
N ALA A 70 -0.14 16.83 4.84
CA ALA A 70 -0.52 16.99 6.24
C ALA A 70 0.70 17.06 7.18
N GLY A 71 1.87 16.66 6.68
CA GLY A 71 3.17 16.70 7.34
C GLY A 71 3.53 15.43 8.09
N PHE A 72 3.00 14.30 7.67
CA PHE A 72 3.54 13.01 8.05
C PHE A 72 4.74 12.66 7.17
N GLU A 73 5.72 12.00 7.76
CA GLU A 73 6.82 11.37 7.03
C GLU A 73 6.52 9.89 6.89
N VAL A 74 6.44 9.42 5.64
CA VAL A 74 6.02 8.04 5.28
C VAL A 74 7.02 7.34 4.38
N THR A 75 7.97 8.10 3.84
CA THR A 75 9.07 7.62 2.99
C THR A 75 10.20 7.13 3.89
N GLU A 76 10.75 5.97 3.56
CA GLU A 76 11.98 5.47 4.18
C GLU A 76 13.18 5.83 3.29
N THR A 77 14.37 5.92 3.88
CA THR A 77 15.62 6.13 3.12
C THR A 77 15.79 4.99 2.11
N LEU A 78 15.91 5.33 0.83
CA LEU A 78 16.12 4.36 -0.24
C LEU A 78 17.58 3.89 -0.29
N GLU A 79 17.76 2.59 -0.53
CA GLU A 79 19.04 1.96 -0.85
C GLU A 79 19.21 1.86 -2.38
N GLU A 80 20.45 1.68 -2.87
CA GLU A 80 20.75 1.71 -4.33
C GLU A 80 19.94 0.65 -5.12
N ASP A 81 19.71 -0.50 -4.51
CA ASP A 81 19.00 -1.63 -5.12
C ASP A 81 17.51 -1.70 -4.72
N ASP A 82 16.96 -0.64 -4.12
CA ASP A 82 15.55 -0.61 -3.74
C ASP A 82 14.63 -0.54 -4.97
N PHE A 83 13.77 -1.54 -5.11
CA PHE A 83 12.65 -1.50 -6.03
C PHE A 83 11.41 -0.91 -5.33
N VAL A 84 10.89 0.19 -5.88
CA VAL A 84 9.80 0.98 -5.28
C VAL A 84 8.66 1.12 -6.28
N ILE A 85 7.44 0.88 -5.80
CA ILE A 85 6.19 1.10 -6.55
C ILE A 85 5.23 1.95 -5.71
N GLY A 86 4.17 2.47 -6.30
CA GLY A 86 3.12 3.21 -5.60
C GLY A 86 3.67 4.37 -4.77
N LYS A 87 4.74 5.02 -5.25
CA LYS A 87 5.53 6.08 -4.57
C LYS A 87 6.34 5.63 -3.35
N ASN A 88 5.75 4.96 -2.37
CA ASN A 88 6.42 4.62 -1.10
C ASN A 88 6.41 3.11 -0.75
N LEU A 89 5.98 2.23 -1.65
CA LEU A 89 5.96 0.78 -1.40
C LEU A 89 7.29 0.15 -1.82
N ILE A 90 8.18 -0.05 -0.84
CA ILE A 90 9.54 -0.58 -1.07
C ILE A 90 9.53 -2.10 -0.91
N PHE A 91 10.06 -2.84 -1.89
CA PHE A 91 10.03 -4.30 -1.88
C PHE A 91 10.79 -4.94 -0.73
N ARG A 92 11.94 -4.37 -0.30
CA ARG A 92 12.65 -4.84 0.91
C ARG A 92 11.79 -4.70 2.17
N ASN A 93 10.81 -3.81 2.13
CA ASN A 93 9.81 -3.59 3.17
C ASN A 93 8.47 -4.27 2.83
N SER A 94 8.53 -5.53 2.37
CA SER A 94 7.34 -6.33 2.11
C SER A 94 7.50 -7.82 2.47
N LEU A 95 6.38 -8.50 2.68
CA LEU A 95 6.28 -9.95 2.83
C LEU A 95 5.16 -10.48 1.92
N GLU A 96 5.42 -11.57 1.20
CA GLU A 96 4.43 -12.23 0.35
C GLU A 96 4.36 -13.71 0.71
N LYS A 97 3.33 -14.12 1.48
CA LYS A 97 3.24 -15.48 2.03
C LYS A 97 1.84 -16.06 2.16
N TRP A 98 0.77 -15.27 1.98
CA TRP A 98 -0.58 -15.69 2.38
C TRP A 98 -1.51 -15.86 1.18
N GLY A 99 -2.37 -16.88 1.21
CA GLY A 99 -3.30 -17.21 0.12
C GLY A 99 -2.78 -18.26 -0.88
N PRO A 100 -3.58 -18.66 -1.88
CA PRO A 100 -3.15 -19.47 -3.02
C PRO A 100 -2.44 -18.63 -4.11
N GLU A 101 -1.92 -19.25 -5.16
CA GLU A 101 -1.26 -18.53 -6.29
C GLU A 101 -2.21 -17.60 -7.05
N ASP A 102 -3.50 -17.92 -7.11
CA ASP A 102 -4.51 -17.11 -7.78
C ASP A 102 -5.09 -15.98 -6.90
N ASN A 103 -4.66 -15.93 -5.63
CA ASN A 103 -5.04 -14.89 -4.67
C ASN A 103 -3.96 -14.78 -3.57
N ARG A 104 -2.73 -14.48 -3.98
CA ARG A 104 -1.59 -14.24 -3.10
C ARG A 104 -1.70 -12.85 -2.51
N SER A 105 -1.31 -12.70 -1.25
CA SER A 105 -1.25 -11.43 -0.54
C SER A 105 0.21 -11.06 -0.29
N ARG A 106 0.57 -9.86 -0.77
CA ARG A 106 1.81 -9.16 -0.43
C ARG A 106 1.47 -7.99 0.48
N VAL A 107 2.14 -7.93 1.62
CA VAL A 107 1.98 -6.87 2.62
C VAL A 107 3.24 -6.01 2.61
N PHE A 108 3.11 -4.74 2.23
CA PHE A 108 4.15 -3.73 2.38
C PHE A 108 3.98 -3.01 3.72
N TRP A 109 5.05 -2.42 4.25
CA TRP A 109 4.96 -1.58 5.45
C TRP A 109 5.65 -0.23 5.29
N ASN A 110 5.04 0.80 5.86
CA ASN A 110 5.55 2.16 5.95
C ASN A 110 5.45 2.64 7.40
N VAL A 111 6.59 2.97 8.03
CA VAL A 111 6.56 3.61 9.36
C VAL A 111 6.13 5.05 9.17
N VAL A 112 5.03 5.44 9.81
CA VAL A 112 4.50 6.81 9.74
C VAL A 112 5.04 7.60 10.91
N ARG A 113 5.69 8.73 10.63
CA ARG A 113 6.23 9.64 11.63
C ARG A 113 5.52 10.98 11.58
N ASN A 114 5.38 11.62 12.73
CA ASN A 114 4.87 12.99 12.80
C ASN A 114 5.94 14.01 12.35
N LYS A 115 5.57 15.30 12.29
CA LYS A 115 6.48 16.41 11.94
C LYS A 115 7.75 16.52 12.79
N GLN A 116 7.78 15.88 13.96
CA GLN A 116 8.93 15.86 14.86
C GLN A 116 9.81 14.61 14.66
N GLY A 117 9.50 13.78 13.65
CA GLY A 117 10.19 12.51 13.38
C GLY A 117 9.82 11.39 14.35
N GLN A 118 8.81 11.59 15.22
CA GLN A 118 8.40 10.56 16.17
C GLN A 118 7.48 9.55 15.48
N PRO A 119 7.74 8.23 15.63
CA PRO A 119 6.89 7.21 15.03
C PRO A 119 5.52 7.20 15.70
N LEU A 120 4.46 7.26 14.87
CA LEU A 120 3.06 7.09 15.30
C LEU A 120 2.62 5.63 15.23
N GLY A 121 3.28 4.85 14.37
CA GLY A 121 2.99 3.45 14.12
C GLY A 121 3.42 3.08 12.71
N THR A 122 2.91 1.95 12.23
CA THR A 122 3.20 1.44 10.88
C THR A 122 1.90 1.19 10.13
N LEU A 123 1.85 1.71 8.91
CA LEU A 123 0.81 1.42 7.94
C LEU A 123 1.21 0.17 7.15
N LEU A 124 0.35 -0.84 7.13
CA LEU A 124 0.54 -2.09 6.40
C LEU A 124 -0.37 -2.08 5.17
N THR A 125 0.21 -2.14 3.98
CA THR A 125 -0.56 -2.20 2.72
C THR A 125 -0.64 -3.63 2.23
N ASP A 126 -1.80 -4.26 2.42
CA ASP A 126 -2.09 -5.60 1.91
C ASP A 126 -2.64 -5.53 0.48
N ILE A 127 -1.96 -6.22 -0.43
CA ILE A 127 -2.24 -6.20 -1.86
C ILE A 127 -2.53 -7.64 -2.31
N PRO A 128 -3.82 -8.01 -2.40
CA PRO A 128 -4.23 -9.29 -2.95
C PRO A 128 -4.08 -9.26 -4.47
N HIS A 129 -3.45 -10.27 -5.04
CA HIS A 129 -3.18 -10.37 -6.48
C HIS A 129 -3.05 -11.83 -6.93
N SER A 130 -3.10 -12.08 -8.24
CA SER A 130 -2.95 -13.40 -8.83
C SER A 130 -1.63 -13.52 -9.59
N HIS A 131 -0.86 -14.59 -9.38
CA HIS A 131 0.31 -14.89 -10.22
C HIS A 131 -0.07 -15.62 -11.51
N LEU A 132 -1.33 -16.05 -11.66
CA LEU A 132 -1.77 -16.84 -12.82
C LEU A 132 -2.31 -15.99 -13.98
N LYS A 133 -2.81 -14.80 -13.66
CA LYS A 133 -3.41 -13.84 -14.59
C LYS A 133 -3.40 -12.47 -13.92
N PHE A 134 -3.54 -11.40 -14.70
CA PHE A 134 -3.77 -10.09 -14.11
C PHE A 134 -5.14 -10.04 -13.41
N ASP A 135 -5.13 -10.09 -12.08
CA ASP A 135 -6.35 -10.06 -11.26
C ASP A 135 -6.05 -9.46 -9.89
N ILE A 136 -6.92 -8.57 -9.43
CA ILE A 136 -6.90 -7.96 -8.10
C ILE A 136 -8.24 -8.32 -7.45
N PRO A 137 -8.33 -9.45 -6.74
CA PRO A 137 -9.61 -10.07 -6.37
C PRO A 137 -10.39 -9.27 -5.32
N SER A 138 -9.72 -8.40 -4.57
CA SER A 138 -10.35 -7.42 -3.68
C SER A 138 -9.53 -6.15 -3.61
N ALA A 139 -10.11 -5.08 -3.05
CA ALA A 139 -9.38 -3.84 -2.85
C ALA A 139 -8.06 -4.09 -2.08
N PRO A 140 -6.97 -3.36 -2.40
CA PRO A 140 -5.89 -3.18 -1.45
C PRO A 140 -6.44 -2.65 -0.13
N VAL A 141 -5.88 -3.09 1.00
CA VAL A 141 -6.36 -2.71 2.33
C VAL A 141 -5.21 -2.25 3.19
N PHE A 142 -5.43 -1.17 3.93
CA PHE A 142 -4.58 -0.77 5.03
C PHE A 142 -4.96 -1.47 6.33
N TYR A 143 -3.94 -2.03 6.97
CA TYR A 143 -3.96 -2.33 8.39
C TYR A 143 -2.98 -1.41 9.11
N THR A 144 -3.13 -1.32 10.43
CA THR A 144 -2.31 -0.44 11.25
C THR A 144 -1.82 -1.20 12.46
N ILE A 145 -0.54 -1.03 12.77
CA ILE A 145 0.09 -1.55 13.98
C ILE A 145 0.87 -0.42 14.66
N ARG A 146 1.13 -0.53 15.96
CA ARG A 146 1.83 0.53 16.72
C ARG A 146 3.33 0.38 16.70
N GLU A 147 3.79 -0.82 16.40
CA GLU A 147 5.18 -1.20 16.25
C GLU A 147 5.81 -0.41 15.09
N SER A 148 7.00 0.13 15.32
CA SER A 148 7.78 0.88 14.31
C SER A 148 9.18 0.30 14.08
N VAL A 149 9.50 -0.81 14.76
CA VAL A 149 10.78 -1.52 14.64
C VAL A 149 10.59 -2.72 13.72
N LYS A 150 11.49 -2.91 12.76
CA LYS A 150 11.37 -3.92 11.68
C LYS A 150 10.99 -5.31 12.18
N GLU A 151 11.68 -5.83 13.19
CA GLU A 151 11.43 -7.18 13.72
C GLU A 151 10.03 -7.29 14.32
N GLN A 152 9.58 -6.25 15.01
CA GLN A 152 8.25 -6.19 15.61
C GLN A 152 7.16 -6.02 14.54
N ILE A 153 7.42 -5.23 13.50
CA ILE A 153 6.52 -5.10 12.34
C ILE A 153 6.33 -6.45 11.65
N ILE A 154 7.43 -7.17 11.38
CA ILE A 154 7.37 -8.49 10.76
C ILE A 154 6.55 -9.47 11.62
N GLN A 155 6.68 -9.43 12.94
CA GLN A 155 5.84 -10.25 13.82
C GLN A 155 4.38 -9.81 13.81
N GLY A 156 4.11 -8.49 13.83
CA GLY A 156 2.75 -7.95 13.75
C GLY A 156 2.05 -8.35 12.45
N ILE A 157 2.74 -8.31 11.30
CA ILE A 157 2.20 -8.78 10.01
C ILE A 157 1.84 -10.26 10.10
N ARG A 158 2.70 -11.10 10.68
CA ARG A 158 2.44 -12.54 10.81
C ARG A 158 1.19 -12.79 11.66
N GLN A 159 1.07 -12.13 12.81
CA GLN A 159 -0.09 -12.27 13.69
C GLN A 159 -1.39 -11.79 13.04
N LEU A 160 -1.32 -10.75 12.19
CA LEU A 160 -2.49 -10.22 11.48
C LEU A 160 -3.00 -11.16 10.37
N LYS A 161 -2.10 -11.96 9.79
CA LYS A 161 -2.35 -12.80 8.62
C LYS A 161 -2.46 -14.29 8.94
N GLU A 162 -2.27 -14.68 10.21
CA GLU A 162 -2.57 -16.01 10.79
C GLU A 162 -4.06 -16.13 11.14
#